data_AF-A0A932QU64-F1
#
_entry.id   AF-A0A932QU64-F1
#
_cell.length_a   1.000
_cell.length_b   1.000
_cell.length_c   1.000
_cell.angle_alpha   90.00
_cell.angle_beta   90.00
_cell.angle_gamma   90.00
#
_symmetry.space_group_name_H-M   'P 1'
#
loop_
_entity.id
_entity.type
_entity.pdbx_description
1 polymer ?
#
loop_
_entity_poly.entity_id
_entity_poly.type
_entity_poly.pdbx_seq_one_letter_code
_entity_poly.pdbx_strand_id
1 'polypeptide(L)'
;MATLYTQKSSNIRKTFLLFTVFFAVIIGLGFVFSEAYGNPNILYIAVIFSCFMSFISYWQSDKIVLAMSKGVPVDRNSNRELYSLVENLSISAGLPAPKIYVTPELAPNAFATGLDPNHAVICVTRGLLQKLNKTELEGVLAHELSH
;
A
#
# COMPACT_ATOMS: atom_id res chain seq x y z
N MET A 1 23.76 6.65 10.86
CA MET A 1 22.45 6.39 11.48
C MET A 1 21.41 6.35 10.38
N ALA A 2 20.53 5.36 10.37
CA ALA A 2 19.40 5.35 9.44
C ALA A 2 18.44 6.48 9.83
N THR A 3 18.19 7.40 8.90
CA THR A 3 17.14 8.43 9.00
C THR A 3 15.93 8.00 8.15
N LEU A 4 14.75 8.56 8.41
CA LEU A 4 13.54 8.30 7.62
C LEU A 4 13.78 8.53 6.11
N TYR A 5 14.56 9.56 5.76
CA TYR A 5 14.95 9.85 4.37
C TYR A 5 15.79 8.75 3.71
N THR A 6 16.69 8.08 4.46
CA THR A 6 17.43 6.93 3.94
C THR A 6 16.54 5.71 3.68
N GLN A 7 15.54 5.46 4.53
CA GLN A 7 14.58 4.37 4.30
C GLN A 7 13.69 4.65 3.08
N LYS A 8 13.16 5.88 2.97
CA LYS A 8 12.41 6.33 1.79
C LYS A 8 13.21 6.14 0.50
N SER A 9 14.47 6.57 0.48
CA SER A 9 15.34 6.45 -0.70
C SER A 9 15.64 4.99 -1.05
N SER A 10 15.84 4.13 -0.05
CA SER A 10 16.03 2.69 -0.24
C SER A 10 14.78 2.04 -0.86
N ASN A 11 13.60 2.37 -0.36
CA ASN A 11 12.33 1.86 -0.89
C ASN A 11 12.10 2.29 -2.33
N ILE A 12 12.36 3.56 -2.68
CA ILE A 12 12.27 4.03 -4.08
C ILE A 12 13.19 3.23 -5.01
N ARG A 13 14.42 2.95 -4.60
CA ARG A 13 15.37 2.14 -5.39
C ARG A 13 14.86 0.70 -5.57
N LYS A 14 14.35 0.09 -4.51
CA LYS A 14 13.76 -1.25 -4.57
C LYS A 14 12.54 -1.30 -5.49
N THR A 15 11.67 -0.29 -5.43
CA THR A 15 10.51 -0.16 -6.33
C THR A 15 10.96 -0.07 -7.78
N PHE A 16 11.96 0.77 -8.09
CA PHE A 16 12.50 0.87 -9.45
C PHE A 16 13.08 -0.47 -9.94
N LEU A 17 13.89 -1.13 -9.10
CA LEU A 17 14.46 -2.45 -9.41
C LEU A 17 13.36 -3.49 -9.68
N LEU A 18 12.31 -3.52 -8.85
CA LEU A 18 11.21 -4.47 -9.00
C LEU A 18 10.43 -4.24 -10.30
N PHE A 19 10.17 -2.98 -10.65
CA PHE A 19 9.57 -2.64 -11.95
C PHE A 19 10.47 -3.04 -13.12
N THR A 20 11.78 -2.74 -13.08
CA THR A 20 12.71 -3.13 -14.15
C THR A 20 12.72 -4.64 -14.36
N VAL A 21 12.79 -5.43 -13.29
CA VAL A 21 12.75 -6.90 -13.37
C VAL A 21 11.41 -7.39 -13.93
N PHE A 22 10.29 -6.83 -13.46
CA PHE A 22 8.96 -7.17 -13.98
C PHE A 22 8.85 -6.92 -15.49
N PHE A 23 9.27 -5.74 -15.96
CA PHE A 23 9.29 -5.42 -17.39
C PHE A 23 10.17 -6.38 -18.18
N ALA A 24 11.37 -6.69 -17.69
CA ALA A 24 12.27 -7.63 -18.35
C ALA A 24 11.65 -9.03 -18.51
N VAL A 25 10.95 -9.52 -17.47
CA VAL A 25 10.27 -10.82 -17.51
C VAL A 25 9.10 -10.81 -18.50
N ILE A 26 8.22 -9.80 -18.46
CA ILE A 26 7.06 -9.78 -19.36
C ILE A 26 7.49 -9.59 -20.83
N ILE A 27 8.46 -8.73 -21.09
CA ILE A 27 9.01 -8.54 -22.45
C ILE A 27 9.71 -9.83 -22.92
N GLY A 28 10.49 -10.49 -22.05
CA GLY A 28 11.13 -11.76 -22.35
C GLY A 28 10.13 -12.86 -22.70
N LEU A 29 9.06 -13.01 -21.92
CA LEU A 29 7.97 -13.93 -22.23
C LEU A 29 7.27 -13.55 -23.54
N GLY A 30 6.95 -12.27 -23.71
CA GLY A 30 6.34 -11.75 -24.94
C GLY A 30 7.17 -12.04 -26.19
N PHE A 31 8.50 -11.96 -26.08
CA PHE A 31 9.43 -12.30 -27.16
C PHE A 31 9.40 -13.79 -27.49
N VAL A 32 9.55 -14.67 -26.49
CA VAL A 32 9.50 -16.13 -26.68
C VAL A 32 8.18 -16.58 -27.30
N PHE A 33 7.05 -16.03 -26.83
CA PHE A 33 5.74 -16.34 -27.41
C PHE A 33 5.56 -15.74 -28.81
N SER A 34 6.10 -14.56 -29.07
CA SER A 34 6.05 -13.96 -30.40
C SER A 34 6.81 -14.80 -31.44
N GLU A 35 7.97 -15.34 -31.06
CA GLU A 35 8.78 -16.22 -31.90
C GLU A 35 8.10 -17.59 -32.10
N ALA A 36 7.57 -18.19 -31.03
CA ALA A 36 6.91 -19.50 -31.09
C ALA A 36 5.62 -19.50 -31.94
N TYR A 37 4.84 -18.42 -31.92
CA TYR A 37 3.59 -18.29 -32.69
C TYR A 37 3.77 -17.53 -34.01
N GLY A 38 4.98 -17.02 -34.29
CA GLY A 38 5.29 -16.25 -35.50
C GLY A 38 4.50 -14.94 -35.64
N ASN A 39 3.98 -14.39 -34.54
CA ASN A 39 3.14 -13.20 -34.55
C ASN A 39 3.78 -12.05 -33.74
N PRO A 40 4.29 -10.99 -34.41
CA PRO A 40 4.87 -9.81 -33.76
C PRO A 40 3.89 -9.05 -32.87
N ASN A 41 2.58 -9.18 -33.10
CA ASN A 41 1.56 -8.46 -32.34
C ASN A 41 1.54 -8.88 -30.87
N ILE A 42 1.95 -10.11 -30.55
CA ILE A 42 2.01 -10.61 -29.16
C ILE A 42 3.00 -9.77 -28.34
N LEU A 43 4.16 -9.42 -28.92
CA LEU A 43 5.16 -8.59 -28.26
C LEU A 43 4.62 -7.18 -28.02
N TYR A 44 3.99 -6.55 -29.03
CA TYR A 44 3.43 -5.21 -28.88
C TYR A 44 2.33 -5.15 -27.82
N ILE A 45 1.43 -6.15 -27.79
CA ILE A 45 0.39 -6.25 -26.77
C ILE A 45 1.01 -6.44 -25.38
N ALA A 46 2.02 -7.31 -25.23
CA ALA A 46 2.70 -7.54 -23.95
C ALA A 46 3.38 -6.28 -23.40
N VAL A 47 4.04 -5.50 -24.26
CA VAL A 47 4.67 -4.23 -23.87
C VAL A 47 3.63 -3.20 -23.45
N ILE A 48 2.58 -2.99 -24.27
CA ILE A 48 1.50 -2.04 -23.96
C ILE A 48 0.82 -2.43 -22.64
N PHE A 49 0.51 -3.71 -22.48
CA PHE A 49 -0.11 -4.25 -21.27
C PHE A 49 0.77 -4.03 -20.03
N SER A 50 2.07 -4.28 -20.14
CA SER A 50 3.02 -4.08 -19.02
C SER A 50 3.11 -2.62 -18.59
N CYS A 51 3.20 -1.70 -19.56
CA CYS A 51 3.23 -0.27 -19.28
C CYS A 51 1.93 0.19 -18.64
N PHE A 52 0.80 -0.25 -19.19
CA PHE A 52 -0.53 0.10 -18.69
C PHE A 52 -0.77 -0.44 -17.27
N MET A 53 -0.45 -1.71 -17.02
CA MET A 53 -0.57 -2.32 -15.69
C MET A 53 0.35 -1.66 -14.67
N SER A 54 1.60 -1.35 -15.05
CA SER A 54 2.54 -0.68 -14.15
C SER A 54 2.05 0.73 -13.79
N PHE A 55 1.48 1.45 -14.76
CA PHE A 55 0.91 2.78 -14.53
C PHE A 55 -0.29 2.74 -13.57
N ILE A 56 -1.23 1.81 -13.78
CA ILE A 56 -2.37 1.61 -12.88
C ILE A 56 -1.90 1.20 -11.49
N SER A 57 -0.97 0.25 -11.40
CA SER A 57 -0.42 -0.23 -10.13
C SER A 57 0.25 0.90 -9.35
N TYR A 58 0.96 1.81 -10.03
CA TYR A 58 1.58 2.95 -9.39
C TYR A 58 0.54 3.95 -8.84
N TRP A 59 -0.49 4.30 -9.61
CA TRP A 59 -1.49 5.31 -9.18
C TRP A 59 -2.63 4.78 -8.32
N GLN A 60 -2.86 3.47 -8.29
CA GLN A 60 -4.04 2.87 -7.67
C GLN A 60 -3.70 1.79 -6.64
N SER A 61 -2.42 1.71 -6.23
CA SER A 61 -1.93 0.72 -5.27
C SER A 61 -2.75 0.69 -3.99
N ASP A 62 -3.07 1.86 -3.43
CA ASP A 62 -3.89 2.05 -2.24
C ASP A 62 -5.28 1.42 -2.40
N LYS A 63 -5.98 1.70 -3.50
CA LYS A 63 -7.32 1.17 -3.76
C LYS A 63 -7.31 -0.33 -4.01
N ILE A 64 -6.28 -0.84 -4.68
CA ILE A 64 -6.13 -2.29 -4.93
C ILE A 64 -5.99 -3.02 -3.60
N VAL A 65 -5.10 -2.54 -2.72
CA VAL A 65 -4.90 -3.13 -1.39
C VAL A 65 -6.18 -3.05 -0.56
N LEU A 66 -6.84 -1.89 -0.52
CA LEU A 66 -8.09 -1.73 0.23
C LEU A 66 -9.22 -2.61 -0.28
N ALA A 67 -9.35 -2.77 -1.60
CA ALA A 67 -10.33 -3.65 -2.22
C ALA A 67 -10.08 -5.12 -1.86
N MET A 68 -8.81 -5.55 -1.85
CA MET A 68 -8.42 -6.90 -1.43
C MET A 68 -8.69 -7.13 0.06
N SER A 69 -8.43 -6.13 0.91
CA SER A 69 -8.64 -6.21 2.36
C SER A 69 -10.10 -6.05 2.80
N LYS A 70 -11.04 -5.75 1.89
CA LYS A 70 -12.47 -5.48 2.22
C LYS A 70 -12.63 -4.47 3.37
N GLY A 71 -11.78 -3.44 3.39
CA GLY A 71 -11.77 -2.44 4.45
C GLY A 71 -13.05 -1.62 4.45
N VAL A 72 -13.68 -1.49 5.62
CA VAL A 72 -14.83 -0.59 5.83
C VAL A 72 -14.29 0.74 6.34
N PRO A 73 -14.65 1.88 5.71
CA PRO A 73 -14.17 3.19 6.15
C PRO A 73 -14.66 3.47 7.57
N VAL A 74 -13.75 4.00 8.39
CA VAL A 74 -14.06 4.48 9.73
C VAL A 74 -14.11 5.99 9.71
N ASP A 75 -15.24 6.51 10.14
CA ASP A 75 -15.50 7.91 10.44
C ASP A 75 -15.62 8.13 11.95
N ARG A 76 -15.70 9.40 12.34
CA ARG A 76 -15.79 9.79 13.76
C ARG A 76 -17.03 9.20 14.46
N ASN A 77 -18.08 8.85 13.72
CA ASN A 77 -19.29 8.25 14.28
C ASN A 77 -19.20 6.71 14.38
N SER A 78 -18.57 6.02 13.43
CA SER A 78 -18.48 4.55 13.45
C SER A 78 -17.49 4.02 14.49
N ASN A 79 -16.33 4.67 14.66
CA ASN A 79 -15.40 4.32 15.74
C ASN A 79 -14.60 5.55 16.20
N ARG A 80 -15.18 6.29 17.13
CA ARG A 80 -14.62 7.53 17.67
C ARG A 80 -13.26 7.34 18.33
N GLU A 81 -13.05 6.21 19.01
CA GLU A 81 -11.80 5.95 19.73
C GLU A 81 -10.63 5.79 18.76
N LEU A 82 -10.77 4.89 17.78
CA LEU A 82 -9.74 4.68 16.75
C LEU A 82 -9.48 5.95 15.95
N TYR A 83 -10.55 6.66 15.54
CA TYR A 83 -10.43 7.91 14.79
C TYR A 83 -9.65 8.96 15.57
N SER A 84 -10.01 9.19 16.84
CA SER A 84 -9.34 10.20 17.67
C SER A 84 -7.88 9.85 17.94
N LEU A 85 -7.57 8.57 18.07
CA LEU A 85 -6.22 8.11 18.34
C LEU A 85 -5.30 8.33 17.13
N VAL A 86 -5.74 7.95 15.93
CA VAL A 86 -5.00 8.22 14.68
C VAL A 86 -4.90 9.73 14.41
N GLU A 87 -5.97 10.49 14.65
CA GLU A 87 -5.99 11.96 14.52
C GLU A 87 -4.95 12.62 15.44
N ASN A 88 -4.92 12.24 16.73
CA ASN A 88 -3.97 12.78 17.71
C ASN A 88 -2.51 12.42 17.35
N LEU A 89 -2.26 11.19 16.90
CA LEU A 89 -0.92 10.77 16.47
C LEU A 89 -0.48 11.56 15.23
N SER A 90 -1.37 11.75 14.26
CA SER A 90 -1.10 12.51 13.04
C SER A 90 -0.78 13.97 13.36
N ILE A 91 -1.57 14.61 14.23
CA ILE A 91 -1.34 15.98 14.72
C ILE A 91 0.02 16.08 15.41
N SER A 92 0.34 15.13 16.30
CA SER A 92 1.60 15.11 17.06
C SER A 92 2.82 14.92 16.15
N ALA A 93 2.67 14.18 15.06
CA ALA A 93 3.70 13.98 14.04
C ALA A 93 3.76 15.11 12.99
N GLY A 94 2.83 16.06 13.00
CA GLY A 94 2.73 17.11 11.98
C GLY A 94 2.31 16.58 10.60
N LEU A 95 1.56 15.48 10.56
CA LEU A 95 1.09 14.82 9.34
C LEU A 95 -0.40 15.12 9.10
N PRO A 96 -0.85 15.18 7.83
CA PRO A 96 -2.28 15.18 7.52
C PRO A 96 -2.94 13.89 8.02
N ALA A 97 -4.19 13.98 8.49
CA ALA A 97 -4.91 12.82 8.99
C ALA A 97 -5.18 11.82 7.84
N PRO A 98 -4.71 10.56 7.94
CA PRO A 98 -4.93 9.56 6.91
C PRO A 98 -6.37 9.07 6.92
N LYS A 99 -6.80 8.44 5.82
CA LYS A 99 -8.07 7.71 5.80
C LYS A 99 -7.95 6.44 6.64
N ILE A 100 -8.96 6.13 7.43
CA ILE A 100 -8.93 4.99 8.35
C ILE A 100 -9.91 3.93 7.88
N TYR A 101 -9.47 2.68 7.86
CA TYR A 101 -10.30 1.53 7.50
C TYR A 101 -10.17 0.43 8.54
N VAL A 102 -11.27 -0.29 8.75
CA VAL A 102 -11.27 -1.52 9.54
C VAL A 102 -11.67 -2.69 8.66
N THR A 103 -10.82 -3.71 8.66
CA THR A 103 -11.05 -4.96 7.93
C THR A 103 -11.66 -6.01 8.85
N PRO A 104 -12.65 -6.81 8.40
CA PRO A 104 -13.33 -7.80 9.26
C PRO A 104 -12.47 -9.01 9.66
N GLU A 105 -11.23 -9.09 9.19
CA GLU A 105 -10.30 -10.19 9.46
C GLU A 105 -9.96 -10.33 10.96
N LEU A 106 -9.88 -11.58 11.42
CA LEU A 106 -9.60 -11.92 12.82
C LEU A 106 -8.10 -12.11 13.10
N ALA A 107 -7.29 -12.30 12.07
CA ALA A 107 -5.84 -12.29 12.22
C ALA A 107 -5.39 -10.87 12.60
N PRO A 108 -4.66 -10.68 13.71
CA PRO A 108 -4.23 -9.36 14.16
C PRO A 108 -3.20 -8.77 13.19
N ASN A 109 -3.55 -7.66 12.55
CA ASN A 109 -2.66 -6.95 11.63
C ASN A 109 -3.06 -5.45 11.54
N ALA A 110 -2.09 -4.61 11.20
CA ALA A 110 -2.30 -3.21 10.80
C ALA A 110 -1.25 -2.85 9.74
N PHE A 111 -1.60 -1.94 8.84
CA PHE A 111 -0.64 -1.42 7.87
C PHE A 111 -1.02 -0.01 7.43
N ALA A 112 -0.01 0.79 7.09
CA ALA A 112 -0.17 2.04 6.38
C ALA A 112 0.17 1.89 4.89
N THR A 113 -0.56 2.58 4.02
CA THR A 113 -0.28 2.65 2.58
C THR A 113 -0.67 4.02 2.02
N GLY A 114 -0.07 4.42 0.90
CA GLY A 114 -0.33 5.70 0.26
C GLY A 114 0.85 6.15 -0.59
N LEU A 115 0.57 6.92 -1.65
CA LEU A 115 1.59 7.47 -2.54
C LEU A 115 2.35 8.64 -1.89
N ASP A 116 1.65 9.42 -1.10
CA ASP A 116 2.17 10.57 -0.36
C ASP A 116 1.34 10.78 0.91
N PRO A 117 1.82 11.61 1.86
CA PRO A 117 1.13 11.83 3.13
C PRO A 117 -0.33 12.27 3.00
N ASN A 118 -0.70 13.04 1.96
CA ASN A 118 -2.08 13.52 1.79
C ASN A 118 -3.03 12.41 1.30
N HIS A 119 -2.49 11.35 0.73
CA HIS A 119 -3.22 10.18 0.27
C HIS A 119 -2.93 8.95 1.15
N ALA A 120 -2.43 9.16 2.37
CA ALA A 120 -2.15 8.09 3.30
C ALA A 120 -3.45 7.43 3.80
N VAL A 121 -3.35 6.13 4.00
CA VAL A 121 -4.41 5.26 4.47
C VAL A 121 -3.86 4.34 5.53
N ILE A 122 -4.59 4.21 6.64
CA ILE A 122 -4.32 3.24 7.70
C ILE A 122 -5.44 2.22 7.70
N CYS A 123 -5.06 0.95 7.67
CA CYS A 123 -5.98 -0.16 7.81
C CYS A 123 -5.64 -0.97 9.05
N VAL A 124 -6.66 -1.31 9.84
CA VAL A 124 -6.54 -2.12 11.05
C VAL A 124 -7.51 -3.30 10.97
N THR A 125 -7.08 -4.50 11.34
CA THR A 125 -8.00 -5.64 11.37
C THR A 125 -8.83 -5.66 12.65
N ARG A 126 -10.04 -6.21 12.57
CA ARG A 126 -10.91 -6.41 13.73
C ARG A 126 -10.24 -7.25 14.81
N GLY A 127 -9.48 -8.27 14.40
CA GLY A 127 -8.69 -9.10 15.31
C GLY A 127 -7.64 -8.32 16.10
N LEU A 128 -6.99 -7.31 15.50
CA LEU A 128 -6.04 -6.47 16.22
C LEU A 128 -6.75 -5.61 17.28
N LEU A 129 -7.86 -4.97 16.91
CA LEU A 129 -8.65 -4.13 17.81
C LEU A 129 -9.22 -4.90 19.01
N GLN A 130 -9.52 -6.19 18.84
CA GLN A 130 -10.02 -7.04 19.93
C GLN A 130 -8.91 -7.54 20.85
N LYS A 131 -7.66 -7.61 20.36
CA LYS A 131 -6.55 -8.21 21.08
C LYS A 131 -5.72 -7.21 21.85
N LEU A 132 -5.52 -6.01 21.29
CA LEU A 132 -4.67 -5.00 21.88
C LEU A 132 -5.46 -4.04 22.75
N ASN A 133 -4.85 -3.61 23.85
CA ASN A 133 -5.35 -2.47 24.60
C ASN A 133 -4.99 -1.14 23.91
N LYS A 134 -5.55 -0.04 24.39
CA LYS A 134 -5.36 1.29 23.78
C LYS A 134 -3.89 1.70 23.64
N THR A 135 -3.07 1.47 24.66
CA THR A 135 -1.65 1.86 24.67
C THR A 135 -0.84 1.04 23.68
N GLU A 136 -1.11 -0.26 23.60
CA GLU A 136 -0.46 -1.15 22.63
C GLU A 136 -0.87 -0.80 21.20
N LEU A 137 -2.16 -0.53 20.98
CA LEU A 137 -2.69 -0.10 19.69
C LEU A 137 -2.07 1.24 19.26
N GLU A 138 -1.89 2.18 20.19
CA GLU A 138 -1.21 3.44 19.95
C GLU A 138 0.23 3.25 19.52
N GLY A 139 0.97 2.36 20.18
CA GLY A 139 2.34 2.02 19.78
C GLY A 139 2.43 1.43 18.38
N VAL A 140 1.51 0.52 18.02
CA VAL A 140 1.45 -0.06 16.67
C VAL A 140 1.10 0.99 15.63
N LEU A 141 0.08 1.82 15.88
CA LEU A 141 -0.34 2.85 14.93
C LEU A 141 0.71 3.95 14.77
N ALA A 142 1.43 4.31 15.84
CA ALA A 142 2.55 5.24 15.76
C ALA A 142 3.70 4.67 14.92
N HIS A 143 3.98 3.37 15.04
CA HIS A 143 4.94 2.69 14.17
C HIS A 143 4.49 2.72 12.71
N GLU A 144 3.23 2.37 12.43
CA GLU A 144 2.69 2.36 11.06
C GLU A 144 2.64 3.75 10.43
N LEU A 145 2.31 4.80 11.20
CA LEU A 145 2.37 6.20 10.75
C LEU A 145 3.78 6.68 10.42
N SER A 146 4.82 6.00 10.90
CA SER A 146 6.21 6.39 10.68
C SER A 146 6.82 5.83 9.38
N HIS A 147 6.15 4.86 8.74
CA HIS A 147 6.55 4.30 7.44
C HIS A 147 6.26 5.27 6.29
#